data_AF-A0A2V5ZXT6-F1
#
_entry.id   AF-A0A2V5ZXT6-F1
#
_cell.length_a   1.000
_cell.length_b   1.000
_cell.length_c   1.000
_cell.angle_alpha   90.00
_cell.angle_beta   90.00
_cell.angle_gamma   90.00
#
_symmetry.space_group_name_H-M   'P 1'
#
loop_
_entity.id
_entity.type
_entity.pdbx_description
1 polymer ?
#
loop_
_entity_poly.entity_id
_entity_poly.type
_entity_poly.pdbx_seq_one_letter_code
_entity_poly.pdbx_strand_id
1 'polypeptide(L)'
;MCTVSFLPSSKGFYLAMNRDEKRDRRAALPPDVVELERHRAIFPREPTGGTWISANDAGVCFALLNWHRIEDKPKNDTLSRGLVVKALVAKFTANGIATALNKLPVRKLRPFRLIAIVPRERRVIEWRWNLQRLAIRNYEWQRQHWFSSGFDERRAEVERQRVCNAAMVQQSATSLMSLRQLHRSHSPKQGPFSICMHRSDAATVSYTEVTVSNQRATMRYKSGPSCSNGAKVTRTISLPGALLYVNPSFTSRSRDVAPEIQKARRPFD
;
A
#
# COMPACT_ATOMS: atom_id res chain seq x y z
N MET A 1 7.30 7.80 -3.78
CA MET A 1 8.24 7.11 -2.85
C MET A 1 7.49 6.96 -1.56
N CYS A 2 7.51 5.83 -0.85
CA CYS A 2 6.57 5.65 0.25
C CYS A 2 7.09 4.65 1.28
N THR A 3 6.54 4.72 2.48
CA THR A 3 6.60 3.66 3.50
C THR A 3 5.19 3.16 3.72
N VAL A 4 4.96 1.85 3.59
CA VAL A 4 3.68 1.19 3.88
C VAL A 4 3.90 0.25 5.06
N SER A 5 2.96 0.25 6.01
CA SER A 5 2.98 -0.63 7.17
C SER A 5 1.62 -1.29 7.33
N PHE A 6 1.61 -2.61 7.43
CA PHE A 6 0.47 -3.41 7.81
C PHE A 6 0.67 -3.92 9.25
N LEU A 7 -0.36 -3.78 10.07
CA LEU A 7 -0.34 -4.20 11.46
C LEU A 7 -1.67 -4.89 11.83
N PRO A 8 -1.68 -6.22 11.98
CA PRO A 8 -2.82 -6.92 12.56
C PRO A 8 -3.13 -6.46 13.99
N SER A 9 -4.39 -6.54 14.36
CA SER A 9 -4.88 -6.30 15.72
C SER A 9 -6.00 -7.28 16.08
N SER A 10 -6.36 -7.38 17.35
CA SER A 10 -7.47 -8.26 17.79
C SER A 10 -8.83 -7.85 17.22
N LYS A 11 -9.00 -6.58 16.83
CA LYS A 11 -10.24 -6.04 16.26
C LYS A 11 -10.21 -5.89 14.73
N GLY A 12 -9.10 -6.28 14.11
CA GLY A 12 -8.90 -6.26 12.68
C GLY A 12 -7.48 -5.89 12.27
N PHE A 13 -7.28 -4.78 11.59
CA PHE A 13 -5.92 -4.34 11.23
C PHE A 13 -5.81 -2.84 10.98
N TYR A 14 -4.55 -2.39 10.94
CA TYR A 14 -4.17 -1.06 10.52
C TYR A 14 -3.31 -1.13 9.27
N LEU A 15 -3.57 -0.25 8.31
CA LEU A 15 -2.70 0.00 7.16
C LEU A 15 -2.31 1.47 7.17
N ALA A 16 -1.01 1.77 7.19
CA ALA A 16 -0.52 3.14 7.20
C ALA A 16 0.46 3.37 6.05
N MET A 17 0.42 4.57 5.47
CA MET A 17 1.26 4.95 4.35
C MET A 17 1.71 6.40 4.44
N ASN A 18 3.03 6.60 4.52
CA ASN A 18 3.66 7.87 4.15
C ASN A 18 3.82 7.89 2.64
N ARG A 19 3.34 8.95 1.99
CA ARG A 19 3.58 9.23 0.57
C ARG A 19 4.61 10.35 0.48
N ASP A 20 5.77 10.01 -0.04
CA ASP A 20 6.87 10.91 -0.34
C ASP A 20 6.95 11.26 -1.83
N GLU A 21 7.12 12.54 -2.09
CA GLU A 21 6.92 13.15 -3.39
C GLU A 21 7.72 14.45 -3.53
N LYS A 22 7.94 14.89 -4.77
CA LYS A 22 8.48 16.23 -5.03
C LYS A 22 7.58 17.32 -4.44
N ARG A 23 8.20 18.40 -3.99
CA ARG A 23 7.51 19.55 -3.36
C ARG A 23 6.67 20.36 -4.36
N ASP A 24 7.06 20.35 -5.62
CA ASP A 24 6.37 21.04 -6.72
C ASP A 24 5.14 20.29 -7.25
N ARG A 25 4.94 19.02 -6.84
CA ARG A 25 3.78 18.25 -7.28
C ARG A 25 2.53 18.81 -6.63
N ARG A 26 1.49 18.98 -7.45
CA ARG A 26 0.16 19.39 -6.98
C ARG A 26 -0.30 18.54 -5.81
N ALA A 27 -0.81 19.20 -4.78
CA ALA A 27 -1.34 18.55 -3.60
C ALA A 27 -2.47 17.57 -3.99
N ALA A 28 -2.49 16.42 -3.31
CA ALA A 28 -3.58 15.47 -3.48
C ALA A 28 -4.85 15.96 -2.80
N LEU A 29 -5.98 15.50 -3.30
CA LEU A 29 -7.28 15.69 -2.68
C LEU A 29 -7.42 14.72 -1.48
N PRO A 30 -8.01 15.19 -0.36
CA PRO A 30 -8.27 14.35 0.80
C PRO A 30 -9.21 13.19 0.44
N PRO A 31 -9.30 12.16 1.29
CA PRO A 31 -10.15 11.02 1.03
C PRO A 31 -11.61 11.42 1.00
N ASP A 32 -12.33 10.77 0.10
CA ASP A 32 -13.76 10.87 -0.02
C ASP A 32 -14.36 9.47 -0.13
N VAL A 33 -15.65 9.35 0.17
CA VAL A 33 -16.40 8.13 -0.11
C VAL A 33 -16.81 8.16 -1.59
N VAL A 34 -16.47 7.11 -2.32
CA VAL A 34 -16.80 6.95 -3.72
C VAL A 34 -17.78 5.80 -3.84
N GLU A 35 -18.95 6.12 -4.37
CA GLU A 35 -19.96 5.15 -4.79
C GLU A 35 -19.48 4.49 -6.10
N LEU A 36 -19.35 3.18 -6.06
CA LEU A 36 -19.12 2.29 -7.20
C LEU A 36 -20.44 1.51 -7.37
N GLU A 37 -20.75 1.04 -8.58
CA GLU A 37 -22.07 0.47 -8.93
C GLU A 37 -22.77 -0.34 -7.82
N ARG A 38 -22.05 -1.24 -7.14
CA ARG A 38 -22.58 -2.05 -6.03
C ARG A 38 -21.75 -1.98 -4.74
N HIS A 39 -20.75 -1.10 -4.68
CA HIS A 39 -19.75 -1.07 -3.61
C HIS A 39 -19.34 0.34 -3.26
N ARG A 40 -18.87 0.55 -2.04
CA ARG A 40 -18.28 1.82 -1.62
C ARG A 40 -16.79 1.67 -1.38
N ALA A 41 -16.06 2.73 -1.65
CA ALA A 41 -14.65 2.82 -1.32
C ALA A 41 -14.27 4.18 -0.78
N ILE A 42 -13.23 4.21 0.05
CA ILE A 42 -12.60 5.42 0.58
C ILE A 42 -11.16 5.48 0.11
N PHE A 43 -10.79 6.62 -0.49
CA PHE A 43 -9.42 6.87 -0.91
C PHE A 43 -9.14 8.35 -1.18
N PRO A 44 -7.93 8.86 -0.87
CA PRO A 44 -7.47 10.14 -1.39
C PRO A 44 -7.24 10.04 -2.90
N ARG A 45 -7.24 11.17 -3.58
CA ARG A 45 -7.13 11.22 -5.05
C ARG A 45 -6.05 12.20 -5.50
N GLU A 46 -5.28 11.82 -6.51
CA GLU A 46 -4.51 12.80 -7.28
C GLU A 46 -5.49 13.73 -8.02
N PRO A 47 -5.12 15.00 -8.28
CA PRO A 47 -5.92 15.88 -9.13
C PRO A 47 -6.20 15.29 -10.52
N THR A 48 -5.31 14.42 -11.01
CA THR A 48 -5.45 13.70 -12.28
C THR A 48 -6.26 12.40 -12.15
N GLY A 49 -6.92 12.17 -11.01
CA GLY A 49 -7.89 11.09 -10.80
C GLY A 49 -7.35 9.72 -10.37
N GLY A 50 -6.04 9.55 -10.21
CA GLY A 50 -5.42 8.31 -9.70
C GLY A 50 -5.44 8.23 -8.16
N THR A 51 -5.16 7.06 -7.60
CA THR A 51 -4.96 6.90 -6.15
C THR A 51 -3.85 5.89 -5.84
N TRP A 52 -3.26 5.98 -4.65
CA TRP A 52 -2.16 5.11 -4.20
C TRP A 52 -2.53 4.26 -3.00
N ILE A 53 -3.65 4.54 -2.34
CA ILE A 53 -4.14 3.79 -1.18
C ILE A 53 -5.66 3.83 -1.16
N SER A 54 -6.31 2.73 -0.85
CA SER A 54 -7.77 2.66 -0.75
C SER A 54 -8.23 1.61 0.24
N ALA A 55 -9.48 1.74 0.70
CA ALA A 55 -10.21 0.68 1.38
C ALA A 55 -11.64 0.61 0.82
N ASN A 56 -12.19 -0.59 0.64
CA ASN A 56 -13.58 -0.78 0.22
C ASN A 56 -14.47 -1.35 1.33
N ASP A 57 -15.76 -1.42 1.07
CA ASP A 57 -16.78 -1.93 1.98
C ASP A 57 -16.73 -3.44 2.25
N ALA A 58 -15.87 -4.19 1.54
CA ALA A 58 -15.48 -5.55 1.93
C ALA A 58 -14.30 -5.58 2.93
N GLY A 59 -13.75 -4.42 3.29
CA GLY A 59 -12.56 -4.27 4.13
C GLY A 59 -11.25 -4.50 3.37
N VAL A 60 -11.31 -4.75 2.06
CA VAL A 60 -10.10 -4.92 1.24
C VAL A 60 -9.39 -3.59 1.12
N CYS A 61 -8.09 -3.60 1.41
CA CYS A 61 -7.25 -2.44 1.28
C CYS A 61 -6.20 -2.66 0.20
N PHE A 62 -5.90 -1.60 -0.56
CA PHE A 62 -4.80 -1.57 -1.51
C PHE A 62 -3.82 -0.47 -1.13
N ALA A 63 -2.53 -0.71 -1.34
CA ALA A 63 -1.48 0.30 -1.29
C ALA A 63 -0.48 0.08 -2.44
N LEU A 64 -0.16 1.13 -3.18
CA LEU A 64 0.75 1.07 -4.32
C LEU A 64 2.06 1.77 -4.02
N LEU A 65 3.15 1.04 -4.23
CA LEU A 65 4.51 1.52 -4.18
C LEU A 65 5.07 1.60 -5.60
N ASN A 66 5.80 2.67 -5.87
CA ASN A 66 6.69 2.71 -7.03
C ASN A 66 7.80 1.67 -6.82
N TRP A 67 8.32 1.10 -7.91
CA TRP A 67 9.49 0.23 -7.84
C TRP A 67 10.66 0.87 -8.59
N HIS A 68 11.41 1.72 -7.91
CA HIS A 68 12.42 2.58 -8.52
C HIS A 68 13.73 1.85 -8.85
N ARG A 69 13.98 0.69 -8.24
CA ARG A 69 15.12 -0.19 -8.56
C ARG A 69 15.10 -0.71 -10.01
N ILE A 70 13.94 -0.70 -10.65
CA ILE A 70 13.81 -1.04 -12.07
C ILE A 70 13.83 0.26 -12.86
N GLU A 71 14.93 0.53 -13.54
CA GLU A 71 15.18 1.80 -14.24
C GLU A 71 14.43 1.91 -15.57
N ASP A 72 14.14 0.75 -16.17
CA ASP A 72 13.39 0.62 -17.42
C ASP A 72 12.03 1.33 -17.34
N LYS A 73 11.60 1.86 -18.49
CA LYS A 73 10.34 2.59 -18.65
C LYS A 73 9.61 2.09 -19.90
N PRO A 74 8.27 2.16 -19.93
CA PRO A 74 7.53 1.94 -21.17
C PRO A 74 8.05 2.86 -22.27
N LYS A 75 8.19 2.32 -23.50
CA LYS A 75 8.76 3.07 -24.64
C LYS A 75 7.89 4.27 -25.03
N ASN A 76 6.56 4.12 -25.06
CA ASN A 76 5.58 5.16 -25.39
C ASN A 76 4.30 5.02 -24.52
N ASP A 77 3.47 6.06 -24.46
CA ASP A 77 2.14 6.09 -23.79
C ASP A 77 2.12 5.57 -22.35
N THR A 78 2.90 6.21 -21.47
CA THR A 78 2.95 5.82 -20.06
C THR A 78 1.68 6.21 -19.32
N LEU A 79 0.93 5.22 -18.85
CA LEU A 79 -0.20 5.40 -17.95
C LEU A 79 0.27 5.65 -16.51
N SER A 80 -0.54 6.37 -15.74
CA SER A 80 -0.29 6.58 -14.31
C SER A 80 -0.51 5.28 -13.53
N ARG A 81 0.46 4.92 -12.68
CA ARG A 81 0.31 3.81 -11.71
C ARG A 81 -0.89 4.01 -10.78
N GLY A 82 -1.30 5.24 -10.54
CA GLY A 82 -2.49 5.53 -9.71
C GLY A 82 -3.80 5.00 -10.29
N LEU A 83 -3.84 4.60 -11.57
CA LEU A 83 -4.98 3.95 -12.18
C LEU A 83 -5.12 2.48 -11.77
N VAL A 84 -4.04 1.83 -11.33
CA VAL A 84 -4.06 0.41 -10.90
C VAL A 84 -5.00 0.24 -9.71
N VAL A 85 -4.80 1.02 -8.65
CA VAL A 85 -5.65 0.93 -7.45
C VAL A 85 -7.10 1.27 -7.79
N LYS A 86 -7.32 2.31 -8.60
CA LYS A 86 -8.66 2.70 -9.05
C LYS A 86 -9.38 1.59 -9.81
N ALA A 87 -8.68 0.85 -10.68
CA ALA A 87 -9.27 -0.25 -11.43
C ALA A 87 -9.59 -1.48 -10.57
N LEU A 88 -8.93 -1.61 -9.41
CA LEU A 88 -9.06 -2.77 -8.52
C LEU A 88 -9.93 -2.50 -7.29
N VAL A 89 -10.27 -1.24 -7.02
CA VAL A 89 -10.92 -0.83 -5.76
C VAL A 89 -12.25 -1.55 -5.50
N ALA A 90 -12.96 -1.97 -6.54
CA ALA A 90 -14.20 -2.74 -6.44
C ALA A 90 -14.01 -4.25 -6.20
N LYS A 91 -12.76 -4.75 -6.11
CA LYS A 91 -12.47 -6.19 -5.96
C LYS A 91 -12.34 -6.57 -4.49
N PHE A 92 -12.90 -7.73 -4.14
CA PHE A 92 -13.04 -8.17 -2.75
C PHE A 92 -12.44 -9.56 -2.46
N THR A 93 -12.00 -10.31 -3.48
CA THR A 93 -11.31 -11.60 -3.33
C THR A 93 -9.93 -11.57 -3.97
N ALA A 94 -8.99 -12.35 -3.45
CA ALA A 94 -7.64 -12.45 -4.02
C ALA A 94 -7.67 -12.88 -5.48
N ASN A 95 -8.52 -13.86 -5.82
CA ASN A 95 -8.68 -14.33 -7.19
C ASN A 95 -9.25 -13.24 -8.10
N GLY A 96 -10.30 -12.54 -7.65
CA GLY A 96 -10.90 -11.43 -8.41
C GLY A 96 -9.93 -10.28 -8.65
N ILE A 97 -9.06 -9.99 -7.67
CA ILE A 97 -7.97 -9.02 -7.80
C ILE A 97 -6.97 -9.50 -8.86
N ALA A 98 -6.49 -10.74 -8.78
CA ALA A 98 -5.53 -11.31 -9.72
C ALA A 98 -6.08 -11.29 -11.17
N THR A 99 -7.33 -11.72 -11.36
CA THR A 99 -8.01 -11.71 -12.66
C THR A 99 -8.10 -10.28 -13.22
N ALA A 100 -8.49 -9.30 -12.40
CA ALA A 100 -8.61 -7.92 -12.85
C ALA A 100 -7.25 -7.29 -13.17
N LEU A 101 -6.23 -7.58 -12.35
CA LEU A 101 -4.88 -7.08 -12.55
C LEU A 101 -4.26 -7.62 -13.86
N ASN A 102 -4.50 -8.89 -14.20
CA ASN A 102 -4.07 -9.49 -15.47
C ASN A 102 -4.73 -8.87 -16.71
N LYS A 103 -5.87 -8.20 -16.55
CA LYS A 103 -6.55 -7.48 -17.65
C LYS A 103 -6.06 -6.04 -17.82
N LEU A 104 -5.27 -5.51 -16.88
CA LEU A 104 -4.75 -4.15 -17.00
C LEU A 104 -3.66 -4.10 -18.08
N PRO A 105 -3.52 -2.96 -18.79
CA PRO A 105 -2.43 -2.73 -19.72
C PRO A 105 -1.11 -2.45 -18.97
N VAL A 106 -0.63 -3.41 -18.17
CA VAL A 106 0.55 -3.24 -17.30
C VAL A 106 1.82 -2.88 -18.06
N ARG A 107 1.91 -3.26 -19.35
CA ARG A 107 3.00 -2.84 -20.25
C ARG A 107 3.08 -1.33 -20.47
N LYS A 108 1.98 -0.59 -20.32
CA LYS A 108 1.93 0.87 -20.36
C LYS A 108 2.22 1.52 -18.99
N LEU A 109 2.43 0.72 -17.93
CA LEU A 109 2.70 1.21 -16.59
C LEU A 109 4.18 1.07 -16.25
N ARG A 110 4.72 2.08 -15.55
CA ARG A 110 6.03 1.97 -14.90
C ARG A 110 6.04 0.86 -13.84
N PRO A 111 7.21 0.28 -13.53
CA PRO A 111 7.36 -0.73 -12.47
C PRO A 111 6.69 -0.33 -11.16
N PHE A 112 5.99 -1.27 -10.54
CA PHE A 112 5.26 -1.04 -9.29
C PHE A 112 5.16 -2.30 -8.43
N ARG A 113 4.86 -2.07 -7.16
CA ARG A 113 4.49 -3.10 -6.19
C ARG A 113 3.10 -2.73 -5.66
N LEU A 114 2.13 -3.61 -5.83
CA LEU A 114 0.77 -3.44 -5.31
C LEU A 114 0.60 -4.38 -4.12
N ILE A 115 0.36 -3.81 -2.96
CA ILE A 115 -0.01 -4.54 -1.76
C ILE A 115 -1.54 -4.59 -1.68
N ALA A 116 -2.11 -5.79 -1.47
CA ALA A 116 -3.51 -5.96 -1.13
C ALA A 116 -3.64 -6.72 0.19
N ILE A 117 -4.54 -6.22 1.03
CA ILE A 117 -4.97 -6.88 2.27
C ILE A 117 -6.39 -7.38 2.03
N VAL A 118 -6.58 -8.70 2.06
CA VAL A 118 -7.86 -9.36 1.83
C VAL A 118 -8.30 -10.04 3.13
N PRO A 119 -9.01 -9.32 4.03
CA PRO A 119 -9.22 -9.78 5.40
C PRO A 119 -10.08 -11.04 5.51
N ARG A 120 -11.10 -11.20 4.64
CA ARG A 120 -11.95 -12.40 4.62
C ARG A 120 -11.19 -13.68 4.30
N GLU A 121 -10.10 -13.55 3.55
CA GLU A 121 -9.20 -14.67 3.22
C GLU A 121 -7.97 -14.72 4.14
N ARG A 122 -7.82 -13.76 5.07
CA ARG A 122 -6.61 -13.52 5.87
C ARG A 122 -5.33 -13.48 5.01
N ARG A 123 -5.40 -12.86 3.82
CA ARG A 123 -4.28 -12.77 2.88
C ARG A 123 -3.67 -11.38 2.82
N VAL A 124 -2.34 -11.35 2.82
CA VAL A 124 -1.53 -10.19 2.46
C VAL A 124 -0.76 -10.57 1.19
N ILE A 125 -1.05 -9.89 0.09
CA ILE A 125 -0.53 -10.26 -1.23
C ILE A 125 0.17 -9.05 -1.84
N GLU A 126 1.33 -9.30 -2.41
CA GLU A 126 2.05 -8.32 -3.21
C GLU A 126 2.14 -8.79 -4.66
N TRP A 127 1.65 -7.97 -5.58
CA TRP A 127 1.95 -8.09 -7.00
C TRP A 127 3.06 -7.13 -7.40
N ARG A 128 4.05 -7.63 -8.14
CA ARG A 128 5.24 -6.90 -8.53
C ARG A 128 5.39 -6.90 -10.04
N TRP A 129 5.22 -5.74 -10.64
CA TRP A 129 5.41 -5.53 -12.07
C TRP A 129 6.79 -4.92 -12.33
N ASN A 130 7.63 -5.59 -13.11
CA ASN A 130 8.99 -5.15 -13.44
C ASN A 130 9.20 -4.90 -14.94
N LEU A 131 8.13 -4.62 -15.70
CA LEU A 131 8.09 -4.53 -17.17
C LEU A 131 8.25 -5.84 -17.95
N GLN A 132 8.70 -6.92 -17.31
CA GLN A 132 8.85 -8.22 -17.96
C GLN A 132 7.78 -9.23 -17.51
N ARG A 133 7.52 -9.27 -16.20
CA ARG A 133 6.56 -10.20 -15.58
C ARG A 133 5.83 -9.55 -14.41
N LEU A 134 4.63 -10.05 -14.15
CA LEU A 134 3.84 -9.74 -12.96
C LEU A 134 4.01 -10.87 -11.95
N ALA A 135 4.93 -10.71 -11.00
CA ALA A 135 5.21 -11.73 -9.99
C ALA A 135 4.34 -11.54 -8.74
N ILE A 136 3.99 -12.64 -8.08
CA ILE A 136 3.20 -12.63 -6.84
C ILE A 136 4.10 -12.99 -5.66
N ARG A 137 3.87 -12.36 -4.50
CA ARG A 137 4.38 -12.78 -3.20
C ARG A 137 3.25 -12.81 -2.19
N ASN A 138 3.15 -13.91 -1.45
CA ASN A 138 2.23 -14.02 -0.33
C ASN A 138 3.01 -13.75 0.96
N TYR A 139 2.36 -13.05 1.88
CA TYR A 139 2.87 -12.77 3.20
C TYR A 139 1.93 -13.36 4.24
N GLU A 140 2.50 -13.78 5.37
CA GLU A 140 1.72 -14.20 6.52
C GLU A 140 0.89 -13.02 7.07
N TRP A 141 -0.19 -13.33 7.81
CA TRP A 141 -1.02 -12.33 8.48
C TRP A 141 -0.33 -11.79 9.74
N GLN A 142 0.83 -11.19 9.54
CA GLN A 142 1.66 -10.61 10.58
C GLN A 142 2.08 -9.19 10.19
N ARG A 143 2.68 -8.47 11.14
CA ARG A 143 3.21 -7.13 10.87
C ARG A 143 4.17 -7.20 9.69
N GLN A 144 3.98 -6.30 8.72
CA GLN A 144 4.85 -6.22 7.56
C GLN A 144 5.03 -4.76 7.15
N HIS A 145 6.24 -4.45 6.68
CA HIS A 145 6.60 -3.13 6.17
C HIS A 145 7.10 -3.26 4.73
N TRP A 146 6.83 -2.23 3.93
CA TRP A 146 7.32 -2.10 2.56
C TRP A 146 7.80 -0.68 2.31
N PHE A 147 8.87 -0.55 1.53
CA PHE A 147 9.51 0.73 1.28
C PHE A 147 9.74 0.93 -0.22
N SER A 148 9.72 2.20 -0.64
CA SER A 148 10.21 2.63 -1.94
C SER A 148 10.88 3.99 -1.86
N SER A 149 11.89 4.22 -2.68
CA SER A 149 12.59 5.50 -2.79
C SER A 149 13.10 5.73 -4.20
N GLY A 150 12.91 6.93 -4.70
CA GLY A 150 13.44 7.41 -5.98
C GLY A 150 14.79 8.11 -5.82
N PHE A 151 15.40 8.06 -4.63
CA PHE A 151 16.77 8.50 -4.40
C PHE A 151 17.73 7.30 -4.49
N ASP A 152 17.67 6.43 -3.48
CA ASP A 152 18.32 5.13 -3.45
C ASP A 152 17.40 4.17 -2.69
N GLU A 153 16.74 3.29 -3.45
CA GLU A 153 15.74 2.37 -2.92
C GLU A 153 16.36 1.26 -2.05
N ARG A 154 17.56 0.78 -2.39
CA ARG A 154 18.24 -0.27 -1.61
C ARG A 154 18.60 0.27 -0.24
N ARG A 155 19.22 1.44 -0.19
CA ARG A 155 19.60 2.06 1.08
C ARG A 155 18.38 2.47 1.90
N ALA A 156 17.34 3.04 1.27
CA ALA A 156 16.10 3.37 1.98
C ALA A 156 15.43 2.13 2.59
N GLU A 157 15.41 1.00 1.88
CA GLU A 157 14.87 -0.27 2.40
C GLU A 157 15.65 -0.74 3.62
N VAL A 158 16.99 -0.75 3.57
CA VAL A 158 17.84 -1.14 4.71
C VAL A 158 17.63 -0.23 5.92
N GLU A 159 17.73 1.09 5.74
CA GLU A 159 17.65 2.04 6.86
C GLU A 159 16.25 2.05 7.50
N ARG A 160 15.18 2.07 6.69
CA ARG A 160 13.81 2.07 7.21
C ARG A 160 13.46 0.73 7.86
N GLN A 161 13.96 -0.39 7.35
CA GLN A 161 13.78 -1.69 7.98
C GLN A 161 14.45 -1.75 9.35
N ARG A 162 15.67 -1.20 9.50
CA ARG A 162 16.34 -1.10 10.82
C ARG A 162 15.49 -0.34 11.84
N VAL A 163 14.92 0.80 11.44
CA VAL A 163 14.03 1.60 12.30
C VAL A 163 12.77 0.82 12.69
N CYS A 164 12.17 0.10 11.73
CA CYS A 164 11.01 -0.73 12.01
C CYS A 164 11.34 -1.86 13.00
N ASN A 165 12.47 -2.55 12.81
CA ASN A 165 12.91 -3.62 13.71
C ASN A 165 13.16 -3.10 15.13
N ALA A 166 13.82 -1.94 15.27
CA ALA A 166 14.04 -1.31 16.58
C ALA A 166 12.72 -0.96 17.28
N ALA A 167 11.73 -0.48 16.53
CA ALA A 167 10.40 -0.17 17.07
C ALA A 167 9.58 -1.42 17.45
N MET A 168 9.92 -2.61 16.95
CA MET A 168 9.22 -3.86 17.28
C MET A 168 9.59 -4.42 18.66
N VAL A 169 10.75 -4.06 19.21
CA VAL A 169 11.25 -4.58 20.50
C VAL A 169 10.46 -4.01 21.70
N GLN A 170 9.66 -2.96 21.49
CA GLN A 170 8.89 -2.30 22.56
C GLN A 170 7.55 -3.00 22.84
N GLN A 171 7.17 -3.16 24.12
CA GLN A 171 5.90 -3.81 24.53
C GLN A 171 4.63 -3.19 23.91
N SER A 172 4.65 -1.89 23.59
CA SER A 172 3.52 -1.17 22.96
C SER A 172 3.51 -1.23 21.42
N ALA A 173 4.40 -2.03 20.81
CA ALA A 173 4.66 -2.03 19.38
C ALA A 173 3.40 -2.29 18.54
N THR A 174 2.36 -2.95 19.06
CA THR A 174 1.15 -3.37 18.32
C THR A 174 0.01 -2.35 18.30
N SER A 175 0.19 -1.17 18.92
CA SER A 175 -0.85 -0.14 18.99
C SER A 175 -0.91 0.76 17.74
N LEU A 176 -2.06 1.42 17.54
CA LEU A 176 -2.17 2.46 16.51
C LEU A 176 -1.25 3.66 16.81
N MET A 177 -1.01 3.94 18.09
CA MET A 177 -0.13 5.02 18.53
C MET A 177 1.33 4.75 18.19
N SER A 178 1.83 3.52 18.41
CA SER A 178 3.18 3.13 18.00
C SER A 178 3.34 3.18 16.48
N LEU A 179 2.31 2.78 15.71
CA LEU A 179 2.33 2.89 14.25
C LEU A 179 2.45 4.34 13.77
N ARG A 180 1.69 5.25 14.39
CA ARG A 180 1.80 6.69 14.11
C ARG A 180 3.18 7.23 14.47
N GLN A 181 3.73 6.83 15.61
CA GLN A 181 5.07 7.25 16.03
C GLN A 181 6.15 6.76 15.05
N LEU A 182 6.04 5.50 14.60
CA LEU A 182 6.93 4.94 13.59
C LEU A 182 6.88 5.76 12.29
N HIS A 183 5.68 6.08 11.80
CA HIS A 183 5.53 6.88 10.57
C HIS A 183 6.00 8.33 10.72
N ARG A 184 6.09 8.85 11.95
CA ARG A 184 6.67 10.17 12.27
C ARG A 184 8.19 10.16 12.41
N SER A 185 8.81 8.97 12.44
CA SER A 185 10.21 8.82 12.79
C SER A 185 11.16 9.42 11.76
N HIS A 186 12.15 10.14 12.28
CA HIS A 186 13.33 10.59 11.55
C HIS A 186 14.57 9.75 11.86
N SER A 187 14.49 8.74 12.70
CA SER A 187 15.69 8.00 13.11
C SER A 187 16.45 7.38 11.93
N PRO A 188 17.80 7.34 11.95
CA PRO A 188 18.66 7.95 12.97
C PRO A 188 18.77 9.47 12.83
N LYS A 189 18.52 10.03 11.65
CA LYS A 189 18.49 11.47 11.38
C LYS A 189 17.52 11.82 10.27
N GLN A 190 16.95 13.01 10.35
CA GLN A 190 16.08 13.54 9.30
C GLN A 190 16.82 13.57 7.97
N GLY A 191 16.20 13.05 6.91
CA GLY A 191 16.84 13.01 5.60
C GLY A 191 16.17 12.07 4.59
N PRO A 192 16.84 11.77 3.47
CA PRO A 192 16.28 11.02 2.34
C PRO A 192 15.90 9.57 2.66
N PHE A 193 16.47 9.00 3.73
CA PHE A 193 16.27 7.60 4.13
C PHE A 193 15.32 7.43 5.32
N SER A 194 14.92 8.52 5.98
CA SER A 194 13.98 8.46 7.10
C SER A 194 12.57 8.03 6.66
N ILE A 195 11.77 7.50 7.59
CA ILE A 195 10.38 7.07 7.31
C ILE A 195 9.51 8.30 7.02
N CYS A 196 9.58 9.34 7.87
CA CYS A 196 9.08 10.66 7.54
C CYS A 196 10.17 11.42 6.77
N MET A 197 10.19 11.29 5.44
CA MET A 197 11.28 11.72 4.58
C MET A 197 11.31 13.25 4.39
N HIS A 198 12.50 13.85 4.43
CA HIS A 198 12.73 15.26 4.09
C HIS A 198 13.99 15.42 3.22
N ARG A 199 13.84 16.15 2.12
CA ARG A 199 14.90 16.65 1.23
C ARG A 199 14.57 18.09 0.82
N SER A 200 15.51 18.75 0.14
CA SER A 200 15.29 20.07 -0.47
C SER A 200 14.23 20.02 -1.57
N ASP A 201 14.24 19.00 -2.42
CA ASP A 201 13.37 18.86 -3.60
C ASP A 201 12.14 17.96 -3.39
N ALA A 202 12.15 17.11 -2.36
CA ALA A 202 11.08 16.16 -2.06
C ALA A 202 10.86 15.99 -0.55
N ALA A 203 9.66 15.55 -0.14
CA ALA A 203 9.35 15.26 1.25
C ALA A 203 8.21 14.24 1.35
N THR A 204 7.95 13.69 2.54
CA THR A 204 6.65 13.10 2.85
C THR A 204 5.60 14.20 2.73
N VAL A 205 4.69 14.09 1.76
CA VAL A 205 3.65 15.10 1.47
C VAL A 205 2.28 14.70 2.02
N SER A 206 2.11 13.45 2.46
CA SER A 206 0.90 13.05 3.18
C SER A 206 1.11 11.79 3.99
N TYR A 207 0.33 11.65 5.05
CA TYR A 207 0.16 10.42 5.82
C TYR A 207 -1.29 9.94 5.69
N THR A 208 -1.47 8.68 5.31
CA THR A 208 -2.79 8.03 5.28
C THR A 208 -2.77 6.82 6.21
N GLU A 209 -3.79 6.69 7.03
CA GLU A 209 -4.01 5.57 7.94
C GLU A 209 -5.41 5.01 7.69
N VAL A 210 -5.52 3.69 7.56
CA VAL A 210 -6.78 2.97 7.48
C VAL A 210 -6.87 2.05 8.69
N THR A 211 -7.93 2.20 9.47
CA THR A 211 -8.34 1.24 10.50
C THR A 211 -9.49 0.42 9.97
N VAL A 212 -9.30 -0.89 9.88
CA VAL A 212 -10.35 -1.84 9.45
C VAL A 212 -10.72 -2.71 10.64
N SER A 213 -12.01 -2.74 10.94
CA SER A 213 -12.62 -3.68 11.89
C SER A 213 -13.70 -4.49 11.22
N ASN A 214 -14.36 -5.38 11.97
CA ASN A 214 -15.47 -6.20 11.48
C ASN A 214 -16.70 -5.41 11.01
N GLN A 215 -16.79 -4.12 11.34
CA GLN A 215 -17.99 -3.30 11.14
C GLN A 215 -17.74 -2.10 10.23
N ARG A 216 -16.50 -1.63 10.14
CA ARG A 216 -16.18 -0.39 9.42
C ARG A 216 -14.73 -0.34 8.96
N ALA A 217 -14.51 0.39 7.87
CA ALA A 217 -13.20 0.91 7.49
C ALA A 217 -13.19 2.42 7.69
N THR A 218 -12.21 2.93 8.44
CA THR A 218 -12.01 4.37 8.67
C THR A 218 -10.66 4.78 8.12
N MET A 219 -10.67 5.76 7.22
CA MET A 219 -9.47 6.36 6.66
C MET A 219 -9.25 7.75 7.24
N ARG A 220 -8.09 7.94 7.86
CA ARG A 220 -7.60 9.21 8.39
C ARG A 220 -6.44 9.67 7.51
N TYR A 221 -6.59 10.85 6.94
CA TYR A 221 -5.62 11.46 6.03
C TYR A 221 -5.11 12.77 6.59
N LYS A 222 -3.81 12.98 6.49
CA LYS A 222 -3.15 14.24 6.82
C LYS A 222 -2.34 14.69 5.62
N SER A 223 -2.61 15.90 5.14
CA SER A 223 -1.73 16.59 4.19
C SER A 223 -0.47 17.09 4.90
N GLY A 224 0.67 17.03 4.22
CA GLY A 224 1.98 17.36 4.75
C GLY A 224 2.73 16.20 5.46
N PRO A 225 3.98 16.43 5.87
CA PRO A 225 4.84 15.43 6.51
C PRO A 225 4.20 14.88 7.77
N SER A 226 4.30 13.57 8.03
CA SER A 226 3.65 12.93 9.20
C SER A 226 4.08 13.54 10.54
N CYS A 227 5.30 14.07 10.65
CA CYS A 227 5.86 14.72 11.84
C CYS A 227 5.24 16.09 12.15
N SER A 228 4.70 16.80 11.16
CA SER A 228 4.14 18.15 11.38
C SER A 228 2.80 18.12 12.13
N ASN A 229 2.42 19.26 12.68
CA ASN A 229 1.03 19.52 13.03
C ASN A 229 0.22 19.79 11.75
N GLY A 230 -1.08 19.50 11.79
CA GLY A 230 -1.94 19.69 10.62
C GLY A 230 -3.31 19.08 10.82
N ALA A 231 -4.29 19.68 10.13
CA ALA A 231 -5.66 19.19 10.07
C ALA A 231 -5.69 17.78 9.45
N LYS A 232 -6.65 16.97 9.90
CA LYS A 232 -6.81 15.60 9.44
C LYS A 232 -8.23 15.41 8.96
N VAL A 233 -8.38 14.86 7.76
CA VAL A 233 -9.68 14.49 7.21
C VAL A 233 -9.92 13.03 7.53
N THR A 234 -11.11 12.74 8.05
CA THR A 234 -11.54 11.37 8.35
C THR A 234 -12.78 11.03 7.53
N ARG A 235 -12.79 9.83 6.94
CA ARG A 235 -13.94 9.23 6.28
C ARG A 235 -14.10 7.80 6.75
N THR A 236 -15.34 7.36 6.88
CA THR A 236 -15.68 6.02 7.35
C THR A 236 -16.76 5.44 6.45
N ILE A 237 -16.62 4.16 6.13
CA ILE A 237 -17.65 3.33 5.50
C ILE A 237 -17.95 2.13 6.39
N SER A 238 -19.21 1.73 6.41
CA SER A 238 -19.64 0.50 7.07
C SER A 238 -19.30 -0.72 6.20
N LEU A 239 -18.90 -1.82 6.82
CA LEU A 239 -18.69 -3.10 6.16
C LEU A 239 -19.94 -3.97 6.32
N PRO A 240 -20.59 -4.44 5.23
CA PRO A 240 -21.71 -5.35 5.33
C PRO A 240 -21.19 -6.74 5.75
N GLY A 241 -21.47 -7.11 7.00
CA GLY A 241 -21.18 -8.43 7.58
C GLY A 241 -19.91 -8.47 8.44
N ALA A 242 -19.98 -9.20 9.55
CA ALA A 242 -18.86 -9.40 10.46
C ALA A 242 -17.72 -10.12 9.72
N LEU A 243 -16.51 -9.54 9.73
CA LEU A 243 -15.28 -10.28 9.42
C LEU A 243 -15.12 -11.35 10.52
N LEU A 244 -15.67 -12.55 10.31
CA LEU A 244 -15.43 -13.67 11.20
C LEU A 244 -13.96 -14.07 11.06
N TYR A 245 -13.13 -13.62 12.01
CA TYR A 245 -11.76 -14.10 12.14
C TYR A 245 -11.81 -15.55 12.62
N VAL A 246 -11.70 -16.51 11.70
CA VAL A 246 -11.42 -17.88 12.07
C VAL A 246 -9.99 -17.91 12.61
N ASN A 247 -9.81 -18.25 13.88
CA ASN A 247 -8.51 -18.57 14.48
C ASN A 247 -8.03 -19.91 13.88
N PRO A 248 -6.94 -19.96 13.10
CA PRO A 248 -6.33 -21.23 12.75
C PRO A 248 -5.34 -21.56 13.86
N SER A 249 -5.68 -22.55 14.68
CA SER A 249 -4.72 -23.30 15.47
C SER A 249 -3.58 -23.78 14.54
N PHE A 250 -2.35 -23.59 15.01
CA PHE A 250 -1.10 -24.01 14.36
C PHE A 250 -1.21 -25.46 13.84
N THR A 251 -1.27 -25.65 12.52
CA THR A 251 -0.80 -26.88 11.88
C THR A 251 -0.16 -26.54 10.54
N SER A 252 1.12 -26.80 10.46
CA SER A 252 1.93 -26.73 9.26
C SER A 252 1.54 -27.86 8.30
N ARG A 253 1.37 -27.51 7.02
CA ARG A 253 1.79 -28.34 5.87
C ARG A 253 1.67 -27.51 4.60
N SER A 254 2.84 -27.12 4.11
CA SER A 254 3.06 -26.57 2.79
C SER A 254 2.76 -27.62 1.71
N ARG A 255 2.01 -27.23 0.69
CA ARG A 255 2.13 -27.78 -0.67
C ARG A 255 2.05 -26.61 -1.62
N ASP A 256 3.23 -26.21 -2.11
CA ASP A 256 3.38 -25.27 -3.20
C ASP A 256 2.92 -25.91 -4.52
N VAL A 257 1.98 -25.25 -5.18
CA VAL A 257 1.79 -25.37 -6.63
C VAL A 257 1.64 -23.95 -7.16
N ALA A 258 2.70 -23.44 -7.78
CA ALA A 258 2.71 -22.15 -8.44
C ALA A 258 2.18 -22.30 -9.88
N PRO A 259 1.18 -21.51 -10.32
CA PRO A 259 0.96 -21.32 -11.75
C PRO A 259 1.94 -20.25 -12.26
N GLU A 260 2.72 -20.60 -13.29
CA GLU A 260 3.55 -19.67 -14.04
C GLU A 260 2.64 -18.79 -14.92
N ILE A 261 2.59 -17.47 -14.68
CA ILE A 261 1.70 -16.53 -15.39
C ILE A 261 2.51 -15.53 -16.21
N GLN A 262 2.16 -15.42 -17.50
CA GLN A 262 2.69 -14.55 -18.55
C GLN A 262 4.23 -14.47 -18.66
N LYS A 263 4.80 -15.36 -19.49
CA LYS A 263 6.08 -15.12 -20.19
C LYS A 263 5.82 -14.35 -21.49
N ALA A 264 6.63 -13.35 -21.78
CA ALA A 264 6.59 -12.65 -23.06
C ALA A 264 7.05 -13.59 -24.18
N ARG A 265 6.17 -13.91 -25.13
CA ARG A 265 6.60 -14.37 -26.45
C ARG A 265 7.22 -13.17 -27.17
N ARG A 266 8.46 -13.32 -27.65
CA ARG A 266 9.07 -12.39 -28.61
C ARG A 266 8.29 -12.51 -29.93
N PRO A 267 7.96 -11.41 -30.62
CA PRO A 267 7.71 -11.52 -32.05
C PRO A 267 9.02 -11.95 -32.71
N PHE A 268 8.94 -12.98 -33.56
CA PHE A 268 9.90 -13.17 -34.62
C PHE A 268 9.84 -11.93 -35.53
N ASP A 269 10.98 -11.28 -35.67
CA ASP A 269 11.58 -10.83 -36.95
C ASP A 269 13.05 -10.47 -36.67
#